data_AF-A0A158PAJ6-F1
#
_entry.id   AF-A0A158PAJ6-F1
#
_cell.length_a   1.000
_cell.length_b   1.000
_cell.length_c   1.000
_cell.angle_alpha   90.00
_cell.angle_beta   90.00
_cell.angle_gamma   90.00
#
_symmetry.space_group_name_H-M   'P 1'
#
loop_
_entity.id
_entity.type
_entity.pdbx_description
1 polymer ?
#
loop_
_entity_poly.entity_id
_entity_poly.type
_entity_poly.pdbx_seq_one_letter_code
_entity_poly.pdbx_strand_id
1 'polypeptide(L)'
;MSHFRPVVFECFDYRRNGSHNLIGSCQLNLDDLLSNDATSKPLVNEKKREKKGDKYKNSGTLEFDRVQLLKNYSFLDFIAGGTQLDFAVAVDFTASNGAVHKPTSLHYINPTQPNQYEIAISFYSFFTRKIFFRAVIDICQHYNNSKLFDAFGFGAILPPDTCVSPVFSLNFDANPTVVGLPGLLEAYRFTLNRVKLYGPTNFAPVIREIAKKASTLPINGSRYQVLLIITDGAISDMAATKAAIIAASSLPLSIIIVGVGDDEFENMHELDSDDRALSHGGHIAQRDIVQAGTSQCLINLQNLYF
;
A
#
# COMPACT_ATOMS: atom_id res chain seq x y z
N MET A 1 -17.87 0.60 -14.29
CA MET A 1 -18.97 1.60 -14.39
C MET A 1 -20.14 0.95 -15.10
N SER A 2 -21.40 1.19 -14.71
CA SER A 2 -22.51 0.72 -15.53
C SER A 2 -22.51 1.52 -16.85
N HIS A 3 -22.57 0.81 -17.97
CA HIS A 3 -22.54 1.37 -19.32
C HIS A 3 -23.60 2.47 -19.56
N PHE A 4 -24.69 2.41 -18.79
CA PHE A 4 -25.85 3.27 -18.91
C PHE A 4 -25.80 4.55 -18.09
N ARG A 5 -24.84 4.70 -17.15
CA ARG A 5 -24.82 5.88 -16.29
C ARG A 5 -24.40 7.09 -17.14
N PRO A 6 -25.26 8.11 -17.29
CA PRO A 6 -24.95 9.23 -18.13
C PRO A 6 -23.95 10.18 -17.45
N VAL A 7 -23.00 10.67 -18.22
CA VAL A 7 -21.97 11.66 -17.86
C VAL A 7 -22.33 12.99 -18.49
N VAL A 8 -22.17 14.07 -17.74
CA VAL A 8 -22.42 15.44 -18.21
C VAL A 8 -21.10 16.06 -18.65
N PHE A 9 -21.07 16.57 -19.87
CA PHE A 9 -19.96 17.34 -20.42
C PHE A 9 -20.35 18.81 -20.44
N GLU A 10 -19.55 19.66 -19.82
CA GLU A 10 -19.77 21.11 -19.76
C GLU A 10 -18.59 21.84 -20.37
N CYS A 11 -18.86 22.74 -21.33
CA CYS A 11 -17.85 23.55 -21.96
C CYS A 11 -17.95 24.99 -21.44
N PHE A 12 -16.82 25.54 -20.98
CA PHE A 12 -16.75 26.88 -20.39
C PHE A 12 -15.80 27.79 -21.16
N ASP A 13 -16.19 29.05 -21.29
CA ASP A 13 -15.32 30.15 -21.68
C ASP A 13 -14.47 30.57 -20.46
N TYR A 14 -13.17 30.33 -20.57
CA TYR A 14 -12.21 30.57 -19.48
C TYR A 14 -12.03 32.08 -19.23
N ARG A 15 -11.97 32.45 -17.94
CA ARG A 15 -11.73 33.83 -17.49
C ARG A 15 -10.76 33.82 -16.32
N ARG A 16 -9.73 34.67 -16.37
CA ARG A 16 -8.65 34.72 -15.37
C ARG A 16 -9.13 35.04 -13.95
N ASN A 17 -10.28 35.69 -13.81
CA ASN A 17 -10.89 36.03 -12.52
C ASN A 17 -11.69 34.88 -11.89
N GLY A 18 -11.71 33.69 -12.50
CA GLY A 18 -12.45 32.51 -12.03
C GLY A 18 -13.96 32.53 -12.35
N SER A 19 -14.50 33.63 -12.90
CA SER A 19 -15.92 33.71 -13.26
C SER A 19 -16.17 33.11 -14.66
N HIS A 20 -15.93 31.80 -14.82
CA HIS A 20 -16.11 31.10 -16.09
C HIS A 20 -17.55 31.16 -16.58
N ASN A 21 -17.74 31.34 -17.88
CA ASN A 21 -19.07 31.39 -18.49
C ASN A 21 -19.38 30.08 -19.19
N LEU A 22 -20.49 29.43 -18.82
CA LEU A 22 -20.93 28.22 -19.52
C LEU A 22 -21.27 28.54 -20.98
N ILE A 23 -20.58 27.86 -21.90
CA ILE A 23 -20.88 27.90 -23.34
C ILE A 23 -22.10 27.03 -23.61
N GLY A 24 -22.10 25.79 -23.11
CA GLY A 24 -23.20 24.84 -23.14
C GLY A 24 -22.79 23.47 -22.59
N SER A 25 -23.75 22.56 -22.47
CA SER A 25 -23.55 21.20 -21.97
C SER A 25 -24.27 20.15 -22.83
N CYS A 26 -23.80 18.92 -22.75
CA CYS A 26 -24.47 17.75 -23.29
C CYS A 26 -24.30 16.55 -22.35
N GLN A 27 -25.13 15.53 -22.50
CA GLN A 27 -25.12 14.35 -21.66
C GLN A 27 -24.99 13.09 -22.54
N LEU A 28 -24.05 12.22 -22.19
CA LEU A 28 -23.73 11.00 -22.95
C LEU A 28 -23.39 9.87 -21.98
N ASN A 29 -23.67 8.63 -22.34
CA ASN A 29 -23.18 7.45 -21.63
C ASN A 29 -22.01 6.79 -22.37
N LEU A 30 -21.47 5.70 -21.83
CA LEU A 30 -20.32 5.03 -22.43
C LEU A 30 -20.67 4.36 -23.77
N ASP A 31 -21.90 3.83 -23.91
CA ASP A 31 -22.35 3.20 -25.15
C ASP A 31 -22.52 4.23 -26.27
N ASP A 32 -23.01 5.44 -25.93
CA ASP A 32 -23.02 6.56 -26.87
C ASP A 32 -21.60 6.80 -27.37
N LEU A 33 -20.62 7.00 -26.48
CA LEU A 33 -19.23 7.29 -26.83
C LEU A 33 -18.53 6.19 -27.64
N LEU A 34 -18.92 4.91 -27.45
CA LEU A 34 -18.38 3.77 -28.19
C LEU A 34 -19.08 3.54 -29.54
N SER A 35 -20.26 4.13 -29.74
CA SER A 35 -20.97 4.07 -31.02
C SER A 35 -20.32 4.99 -32.06
N ASN A 36 -20.28 4.56 -33.32
CA ASN A 36 -19.78 5.39 -34.43
C ASN A 36 -20.63 6.66 -34.65
N ASP A 37 -21.84 6.72 -34.08
CA ASP A 37 -22.82 7.80 -34.25
C ASP A 37 -22.65 8.96 -33.24
N ALA A 38 -21.74 8.84 -32.25
CA ALA A 38 -21.54 9.86 -31.22
C ALA A 38 -20.30 10.74 -31.36
N THR A 39 -19.72 10.79 -32.56
CA THR A 39 -18.52 11.59 -32.85
C THR A 39 -18.75 13.09 -32.68
N SER A 40 -19.99 13.60 -32.81
CA SER A 40 -20.32 15.02 -32.64
C SER A 40 -21.64 15.21 -31.89
N LYS A 41 -21.64 16.00 -30.82
CA LYS A 41 -22.83 16.24 -29.97
C LYS A 41 -23.08 17.72 -29.74
N PRO A 42 -24.32 18.21 -29.94
CA PRO A 42 -24.63 19.63 -29.78
C PRO A 42 -24.55 20.07 -28.31
N LEU A 43 -23.88 21.20 -28.06
CA LEU A 43 -23.83 21.83 -26.75
C LEU A 43 -25.03 22.75 -26.55
N VAL A 44 -25.80 22.50 -25.49
CA VAL A 44 -27.01 23.26 -25.17
C VAL A 44 -26.75 24.21 -24.01
N ASN A 45 -27.18 25.46 -24.16
CA ASN A 45 -27.12 26.45 -23.11
C ASN A 45 -28.56 26.84 -22.78
N GLU A 46 -29.04 26.36 -21.64
CA GLU A 46 -30.43 26.56 -21.22
C GLU A 46 -30.82 28.03 -21.18
N LYS A 47 -29.97 28.89 -20.61
CA LYS A 47 -30.20 30.34 -20.54
C LYS A 47 -30.30 30.99 -21.92
N LYS A 48 -29.55 30.51 -22.92
CA LYS A 48 -29.67 31.02 -24.30
C LYS A 48 -30.89 30.43 -25.01
N ARG A 49 -31.22 29.17 -24.76
CA ARG A 49 -32.40 28.49 -25.31
C ARG A 49 -33.69 29.18 -24.84
N GLU A 50 -33.81 29.45 -23.56
CA GLU A 50 -34.93 30.21 -22.97
C GLU A 50 -35.06 31.61 -23.58
N LYS A 51 -33.95 32.32 -23.79
CA LYS A 51 -33.95 33.69 -24.33
C LYS A 51 -34.25 33.77 -25.83
N LYS A 52 -33.81 32.78 -26.60
CA LYS A 52 -33.88 32.80 -28.08
C LYS A 52 -34.99 31.92 -28.65
N GLY A 53 -35.62 31.07 -27.83
CA GLY A 53 -36.70 30.16 -28.24
C GLY A 53 -36.32 29.33 -29.46
N ASP A 54 -37.24 29.25 -30.42
CA ASP A 54 -37.11 28.44 -31.64
C ASP A 54 -35.93 28.84 -32.55
N LYS A 55 -35.36 30.05 -32.38
CA LYS A 55 -34.18 30.47 -33.13
C LYS A 55 -32.88 29.86 -32.58
N TYR A 56 -32.91 29.28 -31.38
CA TYR A 56 -31.75 28.65 -30.77
C TYR A 56 -31.55 27.24 -31.33
N LYS A 57 -30.39 26.98 -31.93
CA LYS A 57 -30.01 25.64 -32.41
C LYS A 57 -29.07 24.93 -31.43
N ASN A 58 -27.90 25.50 -31.16
CA ASN A 58 -26.94 25.06 -30.17
C ASN A 58 -25.89 26.16 -29.95
N SER A 59 -24.94 25.95 -29.04
CA SER A 59 -23.81 26.84 -28.78
C SER A 59 -22.48 26.27 -29.33
N GLY A 60 -22.55 25.36 -30.30
CA GLY A 60 -21.42 24.59 -30.81
C GLY A 60 -21.65 23.08 -30.69
N THR A 61 -20.67 22.31 -31.15
CA THR A 61 -20.63 20.85 -31.04
C THR A 61 -19.39 20.42 -30.27
N LEU A 62 -19.53 19.34 -29.49
CA LEU A 62 -18.43 18.64 -28.83
C LEU A 62 -18.10 17.41 -29.66
N GLU A 63 -16.84 17.27 -30.04
CA GLU A 63 -16.36 16.17 -30.87
C GLU A 63 -15.34 15.31 -30.13
N PHE A 64 -15.43 14.00 -30.29
CA PHE A 64 -14.54 13.02 -29.67
C PHE A 64 -13.65 12.39 -30.74
N ASP A 65 -12.41 12.86 -30.84
CA ASP A 65 -11.46 12.40 -31.86
C ASP A 65 -11.06 10.92 -31.67
N ARG A 66 -10.97 10.47 -30.42
CA ARG A 66 -10.55 9.11 -30.09
C ARG A 66 -11.17 8.66 -28.76
N VAL A 67 -11.98 7.61 -28.81
CA VAL A 67 -12.50 6.92 -27.63
C VAL A 67 -11.84 5.55 -27.53
N GLN A 68 -11.22 5.24 -26.40
CA GLN A 68 -10.60 3.94 -26.16
C GLN A 68 -11.04 3.39 -24.82
N LEU A 69 -11.45 2.13 -24.82
CA LEU A 69 -11.66 1.38 -23.59
C LEU A 69 -10.34 0.71 -23.20
N LEU A 70 -9.70 1.26 -22.17
CA LEU A 70 -8.50 0.65 -21.58
C LEU A 70 -8.93 -0.23 -20.41
N LYS A 71 -8.59 -1.52 -20.48
CA LYS A 71 -8.76 -2.41 -19.33
C LYS A 71 -7.61 -2.14 -18.36
N ASN A 72 -7.93 -1.46 -17.27
CA ASN A 72 -7.00 -1.30 -16.16
C ASN A 72 -7.11 -2.53 -15.26
N TYR A 73 -6.00 -3.23 -15.09
CA TYR A 73 -5.91 -4.37 -14.18
C TYR A 73 -5.59 -3.85 -12.79
N SER A 74 -6.37 -4.26 -11.81
CA SER A 74 -6.08 -4.04 -10.40
C SER A 74 -5.04 -5.04 -9.88
N PHE A 75 -4.41 -4.74 -8.74
CA PHE A 75 -3.58 -5.71 -8.02
C PHE A 75 -4.27 -7.07 -7.83
N LEU A 76 -5.57 -7.07 -7.50
CA LEU A 76 -6.34 -8.32 -7.33
C LEU A 76 -6.46 -9.10 -8.63
N ASP A 77 -6.59 -8.43 -9.78
CA ASP A 77 -6.61 -9.11 -11.08
C ASP A 77 -5.28 -9.84 -11.37
N PHE A 78 -4.15 -9.28 -10.94
CA PHE A 78 -2.84 -9.95 -11.06
C PHE A 78 -2.74 -11.18 -10.15
N ILE A 79 -3.20 -11.08 -8.89
CA ILE A 79 -3.24 -12.24 -7.98
C ILE A 79 -4.12 -13.34 -8.54
N ALA A 80 -5.31 -12.96 -8.99
CA ALA A 80 -6.28 -13.87 -9.56
C ALA A 80 -5.76 -14.49 -10.88
N GLY A 81 -4.98 -13.73 -11.65
CA GLY A 81 -4.26 -14.19 -12.84
C GLY A 81 -3.03 -15.06 -12.57
N GLY A 82 -2.74 -15.39 -11.32
CA GLY A 82 -1.68 -16.33 -10.96
C GLY A 82 -0.36 -15.68 -10.50
N THR A 83 -0.37 -14.41 -10.11
CA THR A 83 0.78 -13.75 -9.47
C THR A 83 0.98 -14.25 -8.05
N GLN A 84 2.19 -14.74 -7.74
CA GLN A 84 2.54 -15.21 -6.42
C GLN A 84 3.03 -14.06 -5.52
N LEU A 85 2.52 -14.02 -4.29
CA LEU A 85 2.99 -13.07 -3.29
C LEU A 85 4.01 -13.72 -2.35
N ASP A 86 5.18 -13.08 -2.26
CA ASP A 86 6.20 -13.38 -1.27
C ASP A 86 6.06 -12.43 -0.11
N PHE A 87 5.99 -12.95 1.11
CA PHE A 87 5.78 -12.14 2.31
C PHE A 87 7.03 -12.10 3.18
N ALA A 88 7.41 -10.90 3.60
CA ALA A 88 8.41 -10.66 4.61
C ALA A 88 7.77 -9.89 5.79
N VAL A 89 8.20 -10.18 7.00
CA VAL A 89 7.79 -9.51 8.22
C VAL A 89 9.04 -9.04 8.97
N ALA A 90 9.09 -7.77 9.31
CA ALA A 90 10.15 -7.13 10.07
C ALA A 90 9.57 -6.62 11.39
N VAL A 91 10.09 -7.13 12.50
CA VAL A 91 9.65 -6.76 13.84
C VAL A 91 10.68 -5.86 14.49
N ASP A 92 10.22 -4.75 15.04
CA ASP A 92 11.02 -3.85 15.85
C ASP A 92 11.39 -4.51 17.19
N PHE A 93 12.69 -4.54 17.51
CA PHE A 93 13.22 -4.99 18.80
C PHE A 93 14.01 -3.88 19.50
N THR A 94 13.60 -2.63 19.35
CA THR A 94 14.23 -1.47 20.00
C THR A 94 13.77 -1.33 21.45
N ALA A 95 14.54 -0.60 22.25
CA ALA A 95 14.37 -0.44 23.68
C ALA A 95 13.19 0.48 24.06
N SER A 96 12.64 1.27 23.13
CA SER A 96 11.43 2.08 23.32
C SER A 96 10.23 1.21 23.71
N ASN A 97 10.20 -0.05 23.23
CA ASN A 97 9.20 -1.06 23.58
C ASN A 97 9.22 -1.50 25.06
N GLY A 98 10.21 -1.06 25.83
CA GLY A 98 10.37 -1.40 27.24
C GLY A 98 10.93 -2.80 27.48
N ALA A 99 11.32 -3.09 28.72
CA ALA A 99 11.94 -4.36 29.07
C ALA A 99 10.94 -5.53 29.01
N VAL A 100 11.27 -6.58 28.26
CA VAL A 100 10.38 -7.71 27.91
C VAL A 100 9.73 -8.44 29.10
N HIS A 101 10.32 -8.37 30.30
CA HIS A 101 9.80 -8.99 31.52
C HIS A 101 8.80 -8.10 32.27
N LYS A 102 8.66 -6.83 31.89
CA LYS A 102 7.73 -5.89 32.52
C LYS A 102 6.36 -5.98 31.83
N PRO A 103 5.26 -6.07 32.58
CA PRO A 103 3.90 -6.06 32.01
C PRO A 103 3.56 -4.82 31.16
N THR A 104 4.29 -3.72 31.35
CA THR A 104 4.13 -2.48 30.58
C THR A 104 4.85 -2.50 29.23
N SER A 105 5.65 -3.53 28.93
CA SER A 105 6.34 -3.64 27.65
C SER A 105 5.38 -4.05 26.55
N LEU A 106 5.54 -3.46 25.36
CA LEU A 106 4.79 -3.85 24.17
C LEU A 106 5.14 -5.28 23.69
N HIS A 107 6.30 -5.81 24.11
CA HIS A 107 6.72 -7.19 23.86
C HIS A 107 6.40 -8.17 25.00
N TYR A 108 5.74 -7.74 26.08
CA TYR A 108 5.51 -8.60 27.23
C TYR A 108 4.75 -9.88 26.83
N ILE A 109 5.35 -11.05 27.04
CA ILE A 109 4.69 -12.33 26.75
C ILE A 109 3.80 -12.68 27.95
N ASN A 110 2.48 -12.47 27.79
CA ASN A 110 1.48 -12.84 28.79
C ASN A 110 0.94 -14.26 28.51
N PRO A 111 0.78 -15.12 29.53
CA PRO A 111 0.22 -16.47 29.37
C PRO A 111 -1.24 -16.53 28.84
N THR A 112 -2.00 -15.44 28.99
CA THR A 112 -3.45 -15.41 28.71
C THR A 112 -3.86 -14.52 27.56
N GLN A 113 -3.09 -13.48 27.24
CA GLN A 113 -3.42 -12.52 26.18
C GLN A 113 -2.19 -12.27 25.30
N PRO A 114 -2.34 -12.23 23.96
CA PRO A 114 -1.24 -11.86 23.09
C PRO A 114 -0.90 -10.37 23.26
N ASN A 115 0.39 -10.03 23.13
CA ASN A 115 0.81 -8.63 23.08
C ASN A 115 0.50 -7.99 21.72
N GLN A 116 0.76 -6.68 21.61
CA GLN A 116 0.37 -5.92 20.41
C GLN A 116 1.11 -6.38 19.15
N TYR A 117 2.37 -6.83 19.27
CA TYR A 117 3.11 -7.41 18.15
C TYR A 117 2.53 -8.76 17.73
N GLU A 118 2.19 -9.63 18.68
CA GLU A 118 1.52 -10.90 18.39
C GLU A 118 0.15 -10.70 17.74
N ILE A 119 -0.59 -9.68 18.18
CA ILE A 119 -1.86 -9.26 17.57
C ILE A 119 -1.62 -8.76 16.14
N ALA A 120 -0.64 -7.88 15.91
CA ALA A 120 -0.33 -7.36 14.58
C ALA A 120 0.12 -8.47 13.60
N ILE A 121 0.99 -9.38 14.06
CA ILE A 121 1.41 -10.57 13.30
C ILE A 121 0.19 -11.45 12.97
N SER A 122 -0.70 -11.67 13.94
CA SER A 122 -1.93 -12.46 13.73
C SER A 122 -2.91 -11.77 12.78
N PHE A 123 -3.05 -10.45 12.88
CA PHE A 123 -3.89 -9.65 12.00
C PHE A 123 -3.39 -9.68 10.56
N TYR A 124 -2.08 -9.63 10.36
CA TYR A 124 -1.48 -9.80 9.04
C TYR A 124 -1.85 -11.16 8.40
N SER A 125 -1.98 -12.22 9.18
CA SER A 125 -2.49 -13.50 8.67
C SER A 125 -3.96 -13.41 8.22
N PHE A 126 -4.79 -12.65 8.94
CA PHE A 126 -6.18 -12.42 8.52
C PHE A 126 -6.23 -11.58 7.24
N PHE A 127 -5.42 -10.54 7.17
CA PHE A 127 -5.30 -9.67 6.00
C PHE A 127 -4.83 -10.41 4.75
N THR A 128 -3.72 -11.16 4.84
CA THR A 128 -3.22 -11.99 3.72
C THR A 128 -4.28 -12.98 3.28
N ARG A 129 -4.93 -13.69 4.22
CA ARG A 129 -6.06 -14.57 3.92
C ARG A 129 -7.21 -13.85 3.23
N LYS A 130 -7.56 -12.64 3.66
CA LYS A 130 -8.66 -11.84 3.07
C LYS A 130 -8.33 -11.37 1.66
N ILE A 131 -7.09 -10.95 1.38
CA ILE A 131 -6.63 -10.61 0.02
C ILE A 131 -6.74 -11.83 -0.88
N PHE A 132 -6.19 -12.97 -0.46
CA PHE A 132 -6.29 -14.20 -1.23
C PHE A 132 -7.74 -14.64 -1.38
N PHE A 133 -8.57 -14.50 -0.35
CA PHE A 133 -9.98 -14.87 -0.40
C PHE A 133 -10.79 -13.99 -1.35
N ARG A 134 -10.53 -12.67 -1.40
CA ARG A 134 -11.09 -11.79 -2.44
C ARG A 134 -10.60 -12.18 -3.83
N ALA A 135 -9.27 -12.34 -3.96
CA ALA A 135 -8.55 -13.00 -5.05
C ALA A 135 -9.30 -14.19 -5.68
N VAL A 136 -9.65 -15.12 -4.79
CA VAL A 136 -10.09 -16.48 -5.08
C VAL A 136 -11.61 -16.58 -5.17
N ILE A 137 -12.40 -15.73 -4.51
CA ILE A 137 -13.87 -15.70 -4.74
C ILE A 137 -14.16 -15.29 -6.18
N ASP A 138 -13.36 -14.39 -6.73
CA ASP A 138 -13.57 -13.92 -8.10
C ASP A 138 -13.09 -14.94 -9.16
N ILE A 139 -12.22 -15.90 -8.84
CA ILE A 139 -11.61 -16.83 -9.84
C ILE A 139 -11.65 -18.34 -9.49
N CYS A 140 -11.99 -18.73 -8.27
CA CYS A 140 -12.12 -20.12 -7.79
C CYS A 140 -10.84 -20.99 -7.81
N GLN A 141 -10.41 -21.33 -6.58
CA GLN A 141 -9.50 -22.39 -6.10
C GLN A 141 -8.04 -22.44 -6.59
N HIS A 142 -7.14 -22.67 -5.62
CA HIS A 142 -5.69 -22.97 -5.71
C HIS A 142 -4.73 -21.79 -5.51
N TYR A 143 -4.90 -20.99 -4.44
CA TYR A 143 -3.84 -20.03 -4.07
C TYR A 143 -3.25 -20.19 -2.66
N ASN A 144 -1.94 -20.42 -2.68
CA ASN A 144 -0.92 -20.43 -1.63
C ASN A 144 -0.88 -21.63 -0.65
N ASN A 145 -0.23 -22.73 -1.07
CA ASN A 145 0.08 -23.88 -0.20
C ASN A 145 1.33 -23.69 0.68
N SER A 146 2.29 -22.85 0.29
CA SER A 146 3.59 -22.85 0.95
C SER A 146 3.59 -22.08 2.27
N LYS A 147 2.70 -21.07 2.43
CA LYS A 147 2.58 -20.23 3.65
C LYS A 147 3.93 -19.77 4.20
N LEU A 148 4.91 -19.50 3.34
CA LEU A 148 6.26 -19.13 3.74
C LEU A 148 6.33 -17.63 4.03
N PHE A 149 7.01 -17.27 5.10
CA PHE A 149 7.28 -15.89 5.47
C PHE A 149 8.77 -15.73 5.72
N ASP A 150 9.40 -14.69 5.21
CA ASP A 150 10.71 -14.30 5.71
C ASP A 150 10.53 -13.48 6.99
N ALA A 151 11.19 -13.91 8.05
CA ALA A 151 11.04 -13.34 9.37
C ALA A 151 12.31 -12.58 9.77
N PHE A 152 12.21 -11.26 9.87
CA PHE A 152 13.29 -10.37 10.24
C PHE A 152 13.01 -9.60 11.54
N GLY A 153 14.07 -9.22 12.23
CA GLY A 153 14.06 -8.26 13.33
C GLY A 153 15.07 -7.15 13.08
N PHE A 154 14.93 -6.02 13.76
CA PHE A 154 15.87 -4.90 13.69
C PHE A 154 15.99 -4.16 15.03
N GLY A 155 17.09 -3.43 15.22
CA GLY A 155 17.28 -2.55 16.38
C GLY A 155 17.67 -3.25 17.69
N ALA A 156 18.21 -4.47 17.59
CA ALA A 156 18.66 -5.25 18.75
C ALA A 156 20.12 -5.68 18.65
N ILE A 157 20.69 -6.00 19.81
CA ILE A 157 22.02 -6.64 19.91
C ILE A 157 21.81 -8.15 20.02
N LEU A 158 22.45 -8.90 19.12
CA LEU A 158 22.37 -10.37 19.07
C LEU A 158 23.53 -10.95 19.86
N PRO A 159 23.34 -12.02 20.67
CA PRO A 159 24.47 -12.75 21.23
C PRO A 159 25.26 -13.48 20.13
N PRO A 160 26.61 -13.54 20.22
CA PRO A 160 27.49 -12.99 21.25
C PRO A 160 27.94 -11.55 20.97
N ASP A 161 27.41 -10.90 19.94
CA ASP A 161 27.83 -9.58 19.52
C ASP A 161 27.54 -8.51 20.58
N THR A 162 28.30 -7.42 20.49
CA THR A 162 28.15 -6.23 21.35
C THR A 162 27.61 -5.03 20.58
N CYS A 163 27.52 -5.14 19.26
CA CYS A 163 27.03 -4.10 18.37
C CYS A 163 25.59 -4.38 17.95
N VAL A 164 24.90 -3.32 17.56
CA VAL A 164 23.52 -3.37 17.09
C VAL A 164 23.48 -4.02 15.73
N SER A 165 22.59 -5.00 15.56
CA SER A 165 22.27 -5.50 14.24
C SER A 165 21.18 -4.63 13.61
N PRO A 166 21.44 -4.01 12.45
CA PRO A 166 20.45 -3.20 11.75
C PRO A 166 19.34 -4.05 11.14
N VAL A 167 19.59 -5.33 10.84
CA VAL A 167 18.58 -6.31 10.44
C VAL A 167 19.11 -7.73 10.68
N PHE A 168 18.26 -8.65 11.11
CA PHE A 168 18.64 -10.05 11.35
C PHE A 168 17.46 -11.00 11.18
N SER A 169 17.72 -12.28 10.89
CA SER A 169 16.68 -13.31 10.79
C SER A 169 16.15 -13.70 12.17
N LEU A 170 14.82 -13.80 12.37
CA LEU A 170 14.21 -14.19 13.66
C LEU A 170 14.45 -15.67 14.03
N ASN A 171 14.88 -16.49 13.08
CA ASN A 171 15.31 -17.86 13.32
C ASN A 171 16.83 -17.97 13.56
N PHE A 172 17.58 -16.86 13.50
CA PHE A 172 19.05 -16.80 13.51
C PHE A 172 19.75 -17.68 12.45
N ASP A 173 19.04 -18.01 11.37
CA ASP A 173 19.58 -18.78 10.26
C ASP A 173 19.90 -17.84 9.08
N ALA A 174 20.77 -18.32 8.19
CA ALA A 174 21.09 -17.63 6.94
C ALA A 174 19.85 -17.50 6.03
N ASN A 175 18.93 -18.46 6.12
CA ASN A 175 17.63 -18.39 5.47
C ASN A 175 16.57 -17.87 6.45
N PRO A 176 16.00 -16.67 6.26
CA PRO A 176 15.02 -16.09 7.17
C PRO A 176 13.62 -16.74 7.08
N THR A 177 13.42 -17.69 6.17
CA THR A 177 12.10 -18.27 5.92
C THR A 177 11.60 -19.15 7.07
N VAL A 178 10.34 -18.93 7.46
CA VAL A 178 9.57 -19.72 8.43
C VAL A 178 8.26 -20.20 7.80
N VAL A 179 7.71 -21.29 8.35
CA VAL A 179 6.50 -21.92 7.82
C VAL A 179 5.26 -21.49 8.60
N GLY A 180 4.39 -20.75 7.93
CA GLY A 180 3.11 -20.32 8.42
C GLY A 180 3.19 -19.29 9.55
N LEU A 181 2.03 -18.81 9.95
CA LEU A 181 1.88 -17.95 11.12
C LEU A 181 2.43 -18.59 12.41
N PRO A 182 2.23 -19.91 12.68
CA PRO A 182 2.80 -20.53 13.88
C PRO A 182 4.33 -20.43 13.92
N GLY A 183 5.02 -20.69 12.80
CA GLY A 183 6.47 -20.58 12.72
C GLY A 183 6.96 -19.13 12.89
N LEU A 184 6.21 -18.16 12.38
CA LEU A 184 6.53 -16.74 12.57
C LEU A 184 6.38 -16.30 14.04
N LEU A 185 5.29 -16.68 14.71
CA LEU A 185 5.09 -16.39 16.13
C LEU A 185 6.12 -17.11 17.02
N GLU A 186 6.47 -18.35 16.69
CA GLU A 186 7.51 -19.11 17.37
C GLU A 186 8.87 -18.43 17.23
N ALA A 187 9.28 -18.05 16.00
CA ALA A 187 10.54 -17.36 15.75
C ALA A 187 10.60 -15.99 16.47
N TYR A 188 9.50 -15.24 16.49
CA TYR A 188 9.37 -13.99 17.24
C TYR A 188 9.61 -14.21 18.75
N ARG A 189 8.87 -15.14 19.38
CA ARG A 189 9.02 -15.44 20.82
C ARG A 189 10.41 -15.99 21.15
N PHE A 190 10.96 -16.81 20.26
CA PHE A 190 12.30 -17.37 20.40
C PHE A 190 13.38 -16.28 20.37
N THR A 191 13.29 -15.35 19.42
CA THR A 191 14.19 -14.19 19.31
C THR A 191 14.12 -13.31 20.54
N LEU A 192 12.91 -12.98 20.99
CA LEU A 192 12.67 -12.02 22.07
C LEU A 192 13.39 -12.39 23.37
N ASN A 193 13.53 -13.69 23.64
CA ASN A 193 14.21 -14.20 24.84
C ASN A 193 15.74 -14.26 24.71
N ARG A 194 16.30 -13.95 23.54
CA ARG A 194 17.74 -14.09 23.24
C ARG A 194 18.41 -12.76 22.93
N VAL A 195 17.70 -11.82 22.32
CA VAL A 195 18.26 -10.52 21.94
C VAL A 195 18.16 -9.52 23.09
N LYS A 196 19.06 -8.54 23.07
CA LYS A 196 18.93 -7.36 23.92
C LYS A 196 18.31 -6.23 23.12
N LEU A 197 17.13 -5.77 23.55
CA LEU A 197 16.47 -4.62 22.93
C LEU A 197 17.37 -3.37 23.02
N TYR A 198 17.53 -2.65 21.91
CA TYR A 198 18.44 -1.50 21.85
C TYR A 198 17.94 -0.40 20.89
N GLY A 199 18.69 0.00 19.88
CA GLY A 199 18.34 1.08 18.97
C GLY A 199 19.54 1.52 18.12
N PRO A 200 19.36 2.46 17.19
CA PRO A 200 18.14 3.21 16.90
C PRO A 200 17.09 2.41 16.13
N THR A 201 15.90 3.00 15.97
CA THR A 201 14.79 2.45 15.17
C THR A 201 14.97 2.85 13.70
N ASN A 202 15.62 2.00 12.92
CA ASN A 202 15.99 2.28 11.53
C ASN A 202 15.28 1.34 10.55
N PHE A 203 14.49 1.89 9.60
CA PHE A 203 13.77 1.07 8.61
C PHE A 203 14.54 0.91 7.31
N ALA A 204 15.42 1.85 6.97
CA ALA A 204 16.15 1.79 5.70
C ALA A 204 16.93 0.48 5.50
N PRO A 205 17.57 -0.13 6.51
CA PRO A 205 18.27 -1.41 6.34
C PRO A 205 17.35 -2.54 5.88
N VAL A 206 16.20 -2.74 6.55
CA VAL A 206 15.28 -3.82 6.19
C VAL A 206 14.59 -3.58 4.86
N ILE A 207 14.23 -2.33 4.55
CA ILE A 207 13.66 -1.97 3.24
C ILE A 207 14.66 -2.29 2.12
N ARG A 208 15.95 -1.97 2.29
CA ARG A 208 16.99 -2.28 1.30
C ARG A 208 17.21 -3.78 1.13
N GLU A 209 17.18 -4.54 2.22
CA GLU A 209 17.33 -6.00 2.16
C GLU A 209 16.19 -6.63 1.34
N ILE A 210 14.95 -6.22 1.59
CA ILE A 210 13.79 -6.72 0.85
C ILE A 210 13.75 -6.18 -0.58
N ALA A 211 14.14 -4.92 -0.81
CA ALA A 211 14.27 -4.36 -2.14
C ALA A 211 15.30 -5.14 -2.97
N LYS A 212 16.43 -5.53 -2.38
CA LYS A 212 17.42 -6.39 -3.04
C LYS A 212 16.78 -7.71 -3.45
N LYS A 213 16.02 -8.37 -2.57
CA LYS A 213 15.27 -9.58 -2.93
C LYS A 213 14.26 -9.33 -4.06
N ALA A 214 13.45 -8.27 -3.96
CA ALA A 214 12.46 -7.90 -4.97
C ALA A 214 13.08 -7.61 -6.35
N SER A 215 14.30 -7.05 -6.39
CA SER A 215 15.03 -6.78 -7.63
C SER A 215 15.45 -8.03 -8.40
N THR A 216 15.49 -9.19 -7.72
CA THR A 216 15.79 -10.49 -8.35
C THR A 216 14.54 -11.22 -8.85
N LEU A 217 13.34 -10.69 -8.59
CA LEU A 217 12.10 -11.29 -9.04
C LEU A 217 11.93 -11.16 -10.55
N PRO A 218 11.26 -12.13 -11.21
CA PRO A 218 10.96 -12.04 -12.64
C PRO A 218 10.16 -10.78 -13.00
N ILE A 219 10.57 -10.09 -14.07
CA ILE A 219 9.92 -8.85 -14.56
C ILE A 219 8.55 -9.13 -15.22
N ASN A 220 8.23 -10.41 -15.46
CA ASN A 220 6.97 -10.84 -16.09
C ASN A 220 5.73 -10.72 -15.18
N GLY A 221 5.88 -10.18 -13.96
CA GLY A 221 4.79 -10.01 -13.01
C GLY A 221 4.34 -11.30 -12.33
N SER A 222 5.05 -12.43 -12.49
CA SER A 222 4.64 -13.70 -11.88
C SER A 222 4.83 -13.74 -10.37
N ARG A 223 5.66 -12.84 -9.81
CA ARG A 223 5.96 -12.74 -8.38
C ARG A 223 5.98 -11.29 -7.93
N TYR A 224 5.55 -11.05 -6.71
CA TYR A 224 5.51 -9.74 -6.09
C TYR A 224 5.83 -9.84 -4.60
N GLN A 225 6.64 -8.91 -4.08
CA GLN A 225 7.08 -8.90 -2.69
C GLN A 225 6.22 -7.96 -1.85
N VAL A 226 5.83 -8.41 -0.66
CA VAL A 226 5.16 -7.59 0.34
C VAL A 226 5.95 -7.65 1.64
N LEU A 227 6.37 -6.48 2.15
CA LEU A 227 7.04 -6.31 3.43
C LEU A 227 6.06 -5.74 4.45
N LEU A 228 5.90 -6.38 5.59
CA LEU A 228 5.27 -5.83 6.77
C LEU A 228 6.34 -5.37 7.77
N ILE A 229 6.31 -4.11 8.19
CA ILE A 229 7.10 -3.59 9.30
C ILE A 229 6.16 -3.37 10.48
N ILE A 230 6.49 -3.90 11.65
CA ILE A 230 5.74 -3.67 12.89
C ILE A 230 6.66 -2.95 13.86
N THR A 231 6.23 -1.82 14.39
CA THR A 231 7.05 -0.91 15.21
C THR A 231 6.19 -0.11 16.18
N ASP A 232 6.80 0.43 17.23
CA ASP A 232 6.10 1.22 18.26
C ASP A 232 5.97 2.71 17.95
N GLY A 233 6.54 3.21 16.84
CA GLY A 233 6.25 4.57 16.36
C GLY A 233 7.46 5.40 15.96
N ALA A 234 8.63 5.13 16.55
CA ALA A 234 9.81 5.96 16.35
C ALA A 234 10.53 5.60 15.03
N ILE A 235 10.78 6.57 14.13
CA ILE A 235 11.67 6.39 12.98
C ILE A 235 12.89 7.29 13.18
N SER A 236 14.05 6.70 13.40
CA SER A 236 15.30 7.44 13.63
C SER A 236 16.01 7.83 12.33
N ASP A 237 15.82 7.07 11.25
CA ASP A 237 16.51 7.25 9.97
C ASP A 237 15.61 7.76 8.84
N MET A 238 14.70 8.69 9.15
CA MET A 238 13.67 9.20 8.24
C MET A 238 14.16 9.52 6.82
N ALA A 239 15.29 10.24 6.70
CA ALA A 239 15.89 10.58 5.40
C ALA A 239 16.38 9.34 4.63
N ALA A 240 17.04 8.40 5.32
CA ALA A 240 17.52 7.16 4.72
C ALA A 240 16.37 6.23 4.33
N THR A 241 15.30 6.22 5.12
CA THR A 241 14.07 5.46 4.87
C THR A 241 13.34 5.99 3.64
N LYS A 242 13.16 7.32 3.49
CA LYS A 242 12.63 7.92 2.26
C LYS A 242 13.46 7.57 1.03
N ALA A 243 14.78 7.68 1.14
CA ALA A 243 15.68 7.32 0.03
C ALA A 243 15.56 5.83 -0.36
N ALA A 244 15.42 4.93 0.63
CA ALA A 244 15.23 3.50 0.39
C ALA A 244 13.88 3.21 -0.29
N ILE A 245 12.80 3.86 0.15
CA ILE A 245 11.46 3.73 -0.46
C ILE A 245 11.46 4.24 -1.90
N ILE A 246 12.00 5.44 -2.13
CA ILE A 246 12.08 6.02 -3.47
C ILE A 246 12.88 5.11 -4.42
N ALA A 247 14.03 4.58 -3.98
CA ALA A 247 14.83 3.64 -4.77
C ALA A 247 14.09 2.32 -5.04
N ALA A 248 13.25 1.87 -4.11
CA ALA A 248 12.48 0.64 -4.25
C ALA A 248 11.17 0.81 -5.05
N SER A 249 10.72 2.05 -5.29
CA SER A 249 9.41 2.34 -5.93
C SER A 249 9.24 1.73 -7.33
N SER A 250 10.32 1.46 -8.05
CA SER A 250 10.29 0.80 -9.36
C SER A 250 10.30 -0.74 -9.30
N LEU A 251 10.45 -1.33 -8.11
CA LEU A 251 10.53 -2.77 -7.91
C LEU A 251 9.14 -3.37 -7.67
N PRO A 252 8.93 -4.68 -7.87
CA PRO A 252 7.69 -5.36 -7.50
C PRO A 252 7.62 -5.57 -5.98
N LEU A 253 7.53 -4.46 -5.24
CA LEU A 253 7.54 -4.39 -3.78
C LEU A 253 6.42 -3.47 -3.29
N SER A 254 5.70 -3.91 -2.26
CA SER A 254 4.89 -3.06 -1.39
C SER A 254 5.33 -3.18 0.06
N ILE A 255 5.19 -2.09 0.81
CA ILE A 255 5.59 -1.98 2.21
C ILE A 255 4.36 -1.58 3.02
N ILE A 256 4.07 -2.32 4.07
CA ILE A 256 3.00 -2.03 5.01
C ILE A 256 3.66 -1.75 6.35
N ILE A 257 3.40 -0.59 6.95
CA ILE A 257 3.94 -0.19 8.24
C ILE A 257 2.81 -0.19 9.27
N VAL A 258 2.99 -0.95 10.34
CA VAL A 258 2.02 -1.10 11.41
C VAL A 258 2.58 -0.53 12.70
N GLY A 259 1.97 0.56 13.13
CA GLY A 259 2.16 1.13 14.46
C GLY A 259 1.45 0.31 15.53
N VAL A 260 2.19 -0.02 16.60
CA VAL A 260 1.66 -0.56 17.85
C VAL A 260 1.98 0.38 19.01
N GLY A 261 1.22 0.33 20.09
CA GLY A 261 1.36 1.24 21.22
C GLY A 261 0.63 2.56 21.03
N ASP A 262 0.94 3.50 21.92
CA ASP A 262 0.23 4.78 22.06
C ASP A 262 1.05 5.97 21.53
N ASP A 263 2.13 5.72 20.77
CA ASP A 263 3.02 6.77 20.27
C ASP A 263 2.40 7.59 19.12
N GLU A 264 2.98 8.76 18.83
CA GLU A 264 2.53 9.66 17.76
C GLU A 264 3.06 9.18 16.40
N PHE A 265 2.17 8.62 15.57
CA PHE A 265 2.51 8.06 14.26
C PHE A 265 2.63 9.11 13.12
N GLU A 266 2.92 10.38 13.42
CA GLU A 266 3.01 11.45 12.41
C GLU A 266 4.06 11.15 11.32
N ASN A 267 5.23 10.63 11.72
CA ASN A 267 6.29 10.25 10.79
C ASN A 267 5.84 9.16 9.80
N MET A 268 4.89 8.31 10.19
CA MET A 268 4.35 7.27 9.32
C MET A 268 3.39 7.84 8.27
N HIS A 269 2.61 8.87 8.62
CA HIS A 269 1.75 9.57 7.65
C HIS A 269 2.58 10.27 6.56
N GLU A 270 3.79 10.74 6.90
CA GLU A 270 4.69 11.29 5.90
C GLU A 270 5.18 10.24 4.89
N LEU A 271 5.29 8.98 5.30
CA LEU A 271 5.66 7.88 4.40
C LEU A 271 4.50 7.40 3.52
N ASP A 272 3.28 7.41 4.06
CA ASP A 272 2.05 6.93 3.41
C ASP A 272 1.74 7.67 2.09
N SER A 273 2.13 8.95 1.96
CA SER A 273 2.17 9.66 0.67
C SER A 273 0.86 9.70 -0.14
N ASP A 274 -0.30 9.44 0.47
CA ASP A 274 -1.62 9.37 -0.19
C ASP A 274 -1.95 10.59 -1.08
N ASP A 275 -1.55 11.80 -0.65
CA ASP A 275 -1.84 13.04 -1.37
C ASP A 275 -0.78 13.42 -2.42
N ARG A 276 0.45 12.91 -2.31
CA ARG A 276 1.58 13.31 -3.17
C ARG A 276 2.67 12.25 -3.21
N ALA A 277 3.26 12.05 -4.39
CA ALA A 277 4.41 11.14 -4.53
C ALA A 277 5.54 11.51 -3.57
N LEU A 278 6.05 10.50 -2.84
CA LEU A 278 7.15 10.67 -1.89
C LEU A 278 8.37 11.26 -2.59
N SER A 279 8.97 12.30 -2.01
CA SER A 279 10.15 12.96 -2.56
C SER A 279 11.20 13.27 -1.51
N HIS A 280 12.46 13.11 -1.87
CA HIS A 280 13.61 13.41 -1.01
C HIS A 280 14.88 13.61 -1.85
N GLY A 281 15.69 14.62 -1.51
CA GLY A 281 16.97 14.86 -2.17
C GLY A 281 16.89 15.13 -3.68
N GLY A 282 15.78 15.68 -4.17
CA GLY A 282 15.54 15.91 -5.61
C GLY A 282 15.06 14.68 -6.38
N HIS A 283 14.87 13.54 -5.73
CA HIS A 283 14.28 12.34 -6.31
C HIS A 283 12.82 12.18 -5.89
N ILE A 284 12.01 11.58 -6.76
CA ILE A 284 10.57 11.35 -6.57
C ILE A 284 10.30 9.87 -6.81
N ALA A 285 9.48 9.25 -5.96
CA ALA A 285 9.04 7.87 -6.13
C ALA A 285 8.24 7.69 -7.44
N GLN A 286 8.46 6.58 -8.14
CA GLN A 286 7.76 6.29 -9.42
C GLN A 286 6.28 5.96 -9.23
N ARG A 287 5.95 5.39 -8.08
CA ARG A 287 4.60 5.08 -7.62
C ARG A 287 4.61 5.04 -6.09
N ASP A 288 3.44 5.15 -5.50
CA ASP A 288 3.29 4.86 -4.09
C ASP A 288 3.41 3.34 -3.84
N ILE A 289 4.17 2.98 -2.82
CA ILE A 289 4.44 1.60 -2.41
C ILE A 289 4.26 1.40 -0.90
N VAL A 290 3.95 2.45 -0.14
CA VAL A 290 3.85 2.39 1.31
C VAL A 290 2.40 2.54 1.71
N GLN A 291 1.99 1.74 2.69
CA GLN A 291 0.73 1.92 3.39
C GLN A 291 1.00 1.90 4.88
N ALA A 292 0.62 2.93 5.61
CA ALA A 292 0.92 3.06 7.03
C ALA A 292 -0.34 3.22 7.90
N GLY A 293 -0.34 2.60 9.08
CA GLY A 293 -1.46 2.78 10.00
C GLY A 293 -1.26 2.06 11.33
N THR A 294 -2.13 2.37 12.29
CA THR A 294 -2.14 1.65 13.56
C THR A 294 -2.81 0.30 13.41
N SER A 295 -2.48 -0.66 14.28
CA SER A 295 -3.11 -1.98 14.32
C SER A 295 -4.65 -1.93 14.34
N GLN A 296 -5.24 -0.88 14.94
CA GLN A 296 -6.69 -0.60 14.95
C GLN A 296 -7.22 -0.13 13.58
N CYS A 297 -6.44 0.67 12.85
CA CYS A 297 -6.78 1.18 11.52
C CYS A 297 -6.70 0.12 10.42
N LEU A 298 -5.89 -0.94 10.60
CA LEU A 298 -5.74 -2.00 9.60
C LEU A 298 -7.04 -2.80 9.34
N ILE A 299 -8.02 -2.72 10.25
CA ILE A 299 -9.38 -3.28 10.06
C ILE A 299 -10.08 -2.64 8.84
N ASN A 300 -9.72 -1.40 8.50
CA ASN A 300 -10.30 -0.62 7.41
C ASN A 300 -9.53 -0.70 6.08
N LEU A 301 -8.56 -1.61 5.93
CA LEU A 301 -7.82 -1.86 4.68
C LEU A 301 -8.69 -2.53 3.59
N GLN A 302 -9.90 -2.03 3.35
CA GLN A 302 -10.75 -2.43 2.23
C GLN A 302 -10.26 -1.89 0.89
N ASN A 303 -9.29 -0.97 0.92
CA ASN A 303 -8.85 -0.13 -0.20
C ASN A 303 -7.33 -0.21 -0.43
N LEU A 304 -6.74 -1.42 -0.42
CA LEU A 304 -5.39 -1.57 -0.98
C LEU A 304 -5.47 -1.30 -2.48
N TYR A 305 -5.20 -0.06 -2.87
CA TYR A 305 -4.89 0.30 -4.23
C TYR A 305 -3.38 0.22 -4.37
N PHE A 306 -2.86 -0.98 -4.66
CA PHE A 306 -1.54 -1.11 -5.28
C PHE A 306 -1.69 -1.08 -6.80
#